data_AF-A0A1Y2VQE1-F1
#
_entry.id   AF-A0A1Y2VQE1-F1
#
_cell.length_a   1.000
_cell.length_b   1.000
_cell.length_c   1.000
_cell.angle_alpha   90.00
_cell.angle_beta   90.00
_cell.angle_gamma   90.00
#
_symmetry.space_group_name_H-M   'P 1'
#
loop_
_entity.id
_entity.type
_entity.pdbx_description
1 polymer ?
#
loop_
_entity_poly.entity_id
_entity_poly.type
_entity_poly.pdbx_seq_one_letter_code
_entity_poly.pdbx_strand_id
1 'polypeptide(L)' 'MNIPDFDPYEVLGVGRDANAKEIKTNYYKLCLQFHPDKAGPGASEKFHQIQEAYELLSDETERARYDR' A
#
# COMPACT_ATOMS: atom_id res chain seq x y z
N MET A 1 12.87 -9.83 -6.88
CA MET A 1 12.08 -8.58 -6.82
C MET A 1 10.63 -9.02 -6.96
N ASN A 2 9.86 -8.97 -5.88
CA ASN A 2 8.43 -9.29 -5.93
C ASN A 2 7.72 -8.03 -6.40
N ILE A 3 7.46 -7.96 -7.70
CA ILE A 3 6.55 -6.95 -8.24
C ILE A 3 5.15 -7.50 -7.99
N PRO A 4 4.30 -6.83 -7.20
CA PRO A 4 2.96 -7.30 -6.95
C PRO A 4 2.13 -7.33 -8.24
N ASP A 5 1.27 -8.34 -8.39
CA ASP A 5 0.28 -8.44 -9.49
C ASP A 5 -0.83 -7.38 -9.39
N PHE A 6 -0.86 -6.59 -8.31
CA PHE A 6 -1.82 -5.51 -8.08
C PHE A 6 -1.17 -4.13 -8.20
N ASP A 7 -1.97 -3.12 -8.53
CA ASP A 7 -1.50 -1.73 -8.57
C ASP A 7 -1.40 -1.18 -7.13
N PRO A 8 -0.19 -0.84 -6.63
CA PRO A 8 0.01 -0.35 -5.27
C PRO A 8 -0.60 1.04 -5.05
N TYR A 9 -0.73 1.85 -6.12
CA TYR A 9 -1.35 3.17 -6.05
C TYR A 9 -2.86 3.04 -5.84
N GLU A 10 -3.50 2.10 -6.55
CA GLU A 10 -4.92 1.77 -6.36
C GLU A 10 -5.18 1.16 -4.98
N VAL A 11 -4.30 0.27 -4.51
CA VAL A 11 -4.42 -0.35 -3.18
C VAL A 11 -4.33 0.69 -2.06
N LEU A 12 -3.40 1.65 -2.16
CA LEU A 12 -3.30 2.76 -1.21
C LEU A 12 -4.32 3.88 -1.46
N GLY A 13 -5.03 3.87 -2.58
CA GLY A 13 -5.97 4.91 -2.97
C GLY A 13 -5.29 6.28 -3.19
N VAL A 14 -4.08 6.27 -3.76
CA VAL A 14 -3.26 7.47 -3.99
C VAL A 14 -2.92 7.62 -5.47
N GLY A 15 -2.66 8.84 -5.92
CA GLY A 15 -2.19 9.10 -7.28
C GLY A 15 -0.74 8.64 -7.51
N ARG A 16 -0.35 8.44 -8.78
CA ARG A 16 1.04 8.16 -9.16
C ARG A 16 2.00 9.31 -8.89
N ASP A 17 1.47 10.51 -8.67
CA ASP A 17 2.15 11.73 -8.26
C ASP A 17 2.16 11.94 -6.74
N ALA A 18 1.56 11.01 -5.97
CA ALA A 18 1.47 11.13 -4.52
C ALA A 18 2.86 11.20 -3.88
N ASN A 19 3.00 12.12 -2.94
CA ASN A 19 4.22 12.26 -2.16
C ASN A 19 4.27 11.26 -0.99
N ALA A 20 5.44 11.09 -0.39
CA ALA A 20 5.65 10.17 0.74
C ALA A 20 4.71 10.43 1.92
N LYS A 21 4.30 11.69 2.15
CA LYS A 21 3.36 12.05 3.21
C LYS A 21 1.96 11.54 2.91
N GLU A 22 1.46 11.70 1.69
CA GLU A 22 0.16 11.21 1.24
C GLU A 22 0.08 9.68 1.27
N ILE A 23 1.13 9.01 0.79
CA ILE A 23 1.29 7.56 0.85
C ILE A 23 1.18 7.07 2.30
N LYS A 24 1.95 7.68 3.21
CA LYS A 24 1.94 7.34 4.63
C LYS A 24 0.60 7.62 5.29
N THR A 25 -0.03 8.75 5.01
CA THR A 25 -1.34 9.10 5.58
C THR A 25 -2.44 8.12 5.15
N ASN A 26 -2.51 7.77 3.87
CA ASN A 26 -3.50 6.81 3.38
C ASN A 26 -3.23 5.40 3.88
N TYR A 27 -1.96 4.97 3.93
CA TYR A 27 -1.55 3.70 4.54
C TYR A 27 -2.09 3.57 5.98
N TYR A 28 -1.88 4.57 6.85
CA TYR A 28 -2.39 4.50 8.22
C TYR A 28 -3.93 4.44 8.28
N LYS A 29 -4.61 5.19 7.42
CA LYS A 29 -6.07 5.18 7.33
C LYS A 29 -6.59 3.80 6.95
N LEU A 30 -5.98 3.17 5.95
CA LEU A 30 -6.33 1.83 5.48
C LEU A 30 -5.99 0.77 6.53
N CYS A 31 -4.85 0.86 7.20
CA CYS A 31 -4.49 -0.03 8.31
C CYS A 31 -5.49 0.01 9.46
N LEU A 32 -6.04 1.19 9.79
CA LEU A 32 -7.09 1.32 10.80
C LEU A 32 -8.44 0.74 10.33
N GLN A 33 -8.73 0.84 9.04
CA GLN A 33 -9.97 0.36 8.42
C GLN A 33 -9.97 -1.16 8.23
N PHE A 34 -8.84 -1.73 7.81
CA PHE A 34 -8.66 -3.15 7.50
C PHE A 34 -7.87 -3.89 8.57
N HIS A 35 -7.73 -3.31 9.77
CA HIS A 35 -7.02 -3.96 10.86
C HIS A 35 -7.62 -5.36 11.12
N PRO A 36 -6.82 -6.44 11.14
CA PRO A 36 -7.34 -7.81 11.22
C PRO A 36 -8.15 -8.06 12.50
N ASP A 37 -7.81 -7.36 13.59
CA ASP A 37 -8.56 -7.39 14.85
C ASP A 37 -10.00 -6.84 14.74
N LYS A 38 -10.22 -5.87 13.84
CA LYS A 38 -11.52 -5.19 13.69
C LYS A 38 -12.37 -5.71 12.54
N ALA A 39 -11.73 -6.16 11.45
CA ALA A 39 -12.42 -6.44 10.19
C ALA A 39 -12.69 -7.93 9.93
N GLY A 40 -12.20 -8.84 10.79
CA GLY A 40 -12.55 -10.26 10.75
C GLY A 40 -11.86 -11.07 9.64
N PRO A 41 -12.28 -12.33 9.42
CA PRO A 41 -11.64 -13.23 8.46
C PRO A 41 -11.77 -12.69 7.02
N GLY A 42 -10.63 -12.53 6.33
CA GLY A 42 -10.52 -11.92 5.00
C GLY A 42 -9.88 -10.52 5.00
N ALA A 43 -9.82 -9.84 6.15
CA ALA A 43 -9.10 -8.57 6.29
C ALA A 43 -7.58 -8.74 6.16
N SER A 44 -7.05 -9.93 6.51
CA SER A 44 -5.62 -10.23 6.47
C SER A 44 -5.03 -10.11 5.07
N GLU A 45 -5.76 -10.52 4.02
CA GLU A 45 -5.26 -10.46 2.64
C GLU A 45 -5.17 -9.02 2.16
N LYS A 46 -6.23 -8.22 2.38
CA LYS A 46 -6.22 -6.79 2.09
C LYS A 46 -5.15 -6.05 2.88
N PHE A 47 -5.00 -6.38 4.16
CA PHE A 47 -3.98 -5.78 5.01
C PHE A 47 -2.57 -6.08 4.48
N HIS A 48 -2.32 -7.31 4.02
CA HIS A 48 -1.05 -7.67 3.39
C HIS A 48 -0.78 -6.85 2.13
N GLN A 49 -1.78 -6.72 1.24
CA GLN A 49 -1.67 -5.89 0.03
C GLN A 49 -1.36 -4.43 0.38
N ILE A 50 -2.01 -3.87 1.40
CA ILE A 50 -1.78 -2.51 1.88
C ILE A 50 -0.33 -2.35 2.39
N GLN A 51 0.20 -3.34 3.11
CA GLN A 51 1.57 -3.33 3.60
C GLN A 51 2.59 -3.41 2.46
N GLU A 52 2.42 -4.36 1.53
CA GLU A 52 3.30 -4.50 0.36
C GLU A 52 3.28 -3.24 -0.52
N ALA A 53 2.10 -2.68 -0.77
CA ALA A 53 1.96 -1.44 -1.52
C ALA A 53 2.69 -0.27 -0.85
N TYR A 54 2.60 -0.16 0.47
CA TYR A 54 3.32 0.86 1.21
C TYR A 54 4.83 0.62 1.20
N GLU A 55 5.30 -0.61 1.38
CA GLU A 55 6.73 -0.93 1.34
C GLU A 55 7.35 -0.53 -0.01
N LEU A 56 6.67 -0.88 -1.11
CA LEU A 56 7.09 -0.55 -2.46
C LEU A 56 7.06 0.96 -2.75
N LEU A 57 6.00 1.66 -2.35
CA LEU A 57 5.82 3.10 -2.67
C LEU A 57 6.55 4.04 -1.69
N SER A 58 6.89 3.56 -0.48
CA SER A 58 7.59 4.36 0.53
C SER A 58 9.09 4.46 0.29
N ASP A 59 9.69 3.50 -0.43
CA ASP A 59 11.07 3.57 -0.89
C ASP A 59 11.13 4.12 -2.32
N GLU A 60 11.74 5.29 -2.49
CA GLU A 60 11.86 5.94 -3.80
C GLU A 60 12.61 5.08 -4.83
N THR A 61 13.55 4.24 -4.38
CA THR A 61 14.32 3.33 -5.25
C THR A 61 13.44 2.19 -5.74
N GLU A 62 12.67 1.57 -4.85
CA GLU A 62 11.77 0.47 -5.21
C GLU A 62 10.60 0.99 -6.06
N ARG A 63 10.03 2.15 -5.71
CA ARG A 63 9.03 2.84 -6.52
C ARG A 63 9.54 3.17 -7.92
N ALA A 64 10.74 3.74 -8.05
CA ALA A 64 11.33 4.04 -9.35
C ALA A 64 11.59 2.79 -10.19
N ARG A 65 11.85 1.64 -9.55
CA ARG A 65 11.99 0.35 -10.24
C ARG A 65 10.64 -0.21 -10.68
N TYR A 66 9.59 0.00 -9.90
CA TYR A 66 8.22 -0.36 -10.26
C TYR A 66 7.68 0.47 -11.43
N ASP A 67 7.98 1.77 -11.44
CA ASP A 67 7.49 2.72 -12.46
C ASP A 67 8.30 2.67 -13.78
N ARG A 68 9.37 1.86 -13.87
CA ARG A 68 10.29 1.78 -15.01
C ARG A 68 9.90 0.71 -16.02
#